data_AF-A0A963MJW7-F1
#
_entry.id   AF-A0A963MJW7-F1
#
_cell.length_a   1.000
_cell.length_b   1.000
_cell.length_c   1.000
_cell.angle_alpha   90.00
_cell.angle_beta   90.00
_cell.angle_gamma   90.00
#
_symmetry.space_group_name_H-M   'P 1'
#
loop_
_entity.id
_entity.type
_entity.pdbx_description
1 polymer ?
#
loop_
_entity_poly.entity_id
_entity_poly.type
_entity_poly.pdbx_seq_one_letter_code
_entity_poly.pdbx_strand_id
1 'polypeptide(L)'
;ASWDETARLWDAASGRELRVLHQHRGAVGSAGFSPDGQTVLTVSADGTARLWDAASGRQLRILYGHVKQVTSGQFSPDGKTVLTTGTDGTARLWRCDACRPIDEIATEVAARVGRELTGPERQRFGVPDSLPRGN
;
A
#
# COMPACT_ATOMS: atom_id res chain seq x y z
N ALA A 1 6.20 12.48 -6.81
CA ALA A 1 6.04 11.78 -8.11
C ALA A 1 6.85 12.55 -9.14
N SER A 2 7.53 11.87 -10.06
CA SER A 2 8.48 12.49 -10.98
C SER A 2 8.45 11.83 -12.36
N TRP A 3 8.89 12.59 -13.36
CA TRP A 3 9.08 12.11 -14.72
C TRP A 3 10.28 11.17 -14.87
N ASP A 4 11.16 11.11 -13.86
CA ASP A 4 12.31 10.20 -13.79
C ASP A 4 11.93 8.74 -13.43
N GLU A 5 10.65 8.38 -13.57
CA GLU A 5 10.09 7.06 -13.25
C GLU A 5 10.12 6.70 -11.76
N THR A 6 10.39 7.67 -10.88
CA THR A 6 10.39 7.45 -9.42
C THR A 6 9.34 8.28 -8.68
N ALA A 7 8.99 7.82 -7.49
CA ALA A 7 8.46 8.66 -6.43
C ALA A 7 9.44 8.64 -5.26
N ARG A 8 9.49 9.73 -4.48
CA ARG A 8 10.39 9.87 -3.34
C ARG A 8 9.58 10.26 -2.12
N LEU A 9 9.90 9.65 -0.99
CA LEU A 9 9.35 9.99 0.32
C LEU A 9 10.36 10.85 1.07
N TRP A 10 9.86 11.88 1.73
CA TRP A 10 10.65 12.88 2.41
C TRP A 10 10.14 13.03 3.83
N ASP A 11 11.06 13.28 4.75
CA ASP A 11 10.70 13.75 6.07
C ASP A 11 10.31 15.23 5.97
N ALA A 12 9.07 15.56 6.34
CA ALA A 12 8.53 16.91 6.17
C ALA A 12 9.22 17.96 7.06
N ALA A 13 9.74 17.55 8.22
CA ALA A 13 10.36 18.46 9.17
C ALA A 13 11.80 18.81 8.79
N SER A 14 12.59 17.82 8.37
CA SER A 14 14.01 17.97 8.04
C SER A 14 14.29 18.15 6.55
N GLY A 15 13.31 17.85 5.68
CA GLY A 15 13.52 17.82 4.23
C GLY A 15 14.42 16.67 3.76
N ARG A 16 14.73 15.72 4.64
CA ARG A 16 15.60 14.58 4.31
C ARG A 16 14.83 13.58 3.44
N GLU A 17 15.48 13.11 2.38
CA GLU A 17 14.97 11.98 1.61
C GLU A 17 14.97 10.71 2.47
N LEU A 18 13.80 10.10 2.62
CA LEU A 18 13.61 8.87 3.36
C LEU A 18 13.75 7.66 2.44
N ARG A 19 13.02 7.66 1.31
CA ARG A 19 12.94 6.50 0.41
C ARG A 19 12.81 6.94 -1.03
N VAL A 20 13.34 6.11 -1.93
CA VAL A 20 13.08 6.17 -3.37
C VAL A 20 12.23 4.96 -3.74
N LEU A 21 11.01 5.23 -4.22
CA LEU A 21 10.08 4.25 -4.75
C LEU A 21 10.38 4.09 -6.25
N HIS A 22 11.35 3.23 -6.53
CA HIS A 22 11.81 2.91 -7.88
C HIS A 22 11.24 1.55 -8.30
N GLN A 23 10.70 1.42 -9.51
CA GLN A 23 10.40 0.17 -10.24
C GLN A 23 9.40 0.44 -11.39
N HIS A 24 8.76 1.62 -11.42
CA HIS A 24 7.99 2.05 -12.58
C HIS A 24 8.89 2.13 -13.82
N ARG A 25 8.30 1.89 -14.98
CA ARG A 25 9.00 1.93 -16.29
C ARG A 25 8.51 3.09 -17.16
N GLY A 26 8.10 4.16 -16.50
CA GLY A 26 7.47 5.32 -17.09
C GLY A 26 7.17 6.35 -16.02
N ALA A 27 6.98 7.60 -16.45
CA ALA A 27 6.76 8.73 -15.57
C ALA A 27 5.69 8.43 -14.51
N VAL A 28 6.00 8.75 -13.25
CA VAL A 28 5.04 8.65 -12.15
C VAL A 28 4.25 9.94 -12.12
N GLY A 29 2.97 9.88 -12.48
CA GLY A 29 2.11 11.07 -12.61
C GLY A 29 1.53 11.54 -11.28
N SER A 30 1.29 10.62 -10.34
CA SER A 30 0.78 10.95 -9.01
C SER A 30 1.23 9.95 -7.96
N ALA A 31 1.31 10.41 -6.71
CA ALA A 31 1.57 9.61 -5.54
C ALA A 31 0.73 10.13 -4.36
N GLY A 32 0.20 9.24 -3.53
CA GLY A 32 -0.61 9.59 -2.35
C GLY A 32 -0.57 8.52 -1.27
N PHE A 33 -0.71 8.93 -0.01
CA PHE A 33 -0.78 8.02 1.13
C PHE A 33 -2.17 7.40 1.27
N SER A 34 -2.23 6.20 1.85
CA SER A 34 -3.43 5.65 2.45
C SER A 34 -3.85 6.49 3.66
N PRO A 35 -5.13 6.41 4.10
CA PRO A 35 -5.62 7.18 5.24
C PRO A 35 -4.85 6.96 6.54
N ASP A 36 -4.30 5.76 6.74
CA ASP A 36 -3.46 5.40 7.89
C ASP A 36 -1.97 5.78 7.73
N GLY A 37 -1.57 6.29 6.56
CA GLY A 37 -0.20 6.66 6.22
C GLY A 37 0.77 5.48 6.02
N GLN A 38 0.32 4.23 6.15
CA GLN A 38 1.20 3.06 6.10
C GLN A 38 1.54 2.62 4.67
N THR A 39 0.66 2.93 3.72
CA THR A 39 0.80 2.56 2.31
C THR A 39 0.89 3.80 1.44
N VAL A 40 1.71 3.75 0.39
CA VAL A 40 1.75 4.75 -0.67
C VAL A 40 1.21 4.13 -1.94
N LEU A 41 0.32 4.84 -2.62
CA LEU A 41 -0.14 4.54 -3.98
C LEU A 41 0.61 5.44 -4.95
N THR A 42 1.17 4.86 -6.00
CA THR A 42 1.70 5.59 -7.16
C THR A 42 0.99 5.15 -8.43
N VAL A 43 0.81 6.07 -9.37
CA VAL A 43 0.25 5.80 -10.70
C VAL A 43 1.20 6.27 -11.79
N SER A 44 1.31 5.51 -12.87
CA SER A 44 2.35 5.74 -13.88
C SER A 44 1.84 5.65 -15.32
N ALA A 45 2.58 6.33 -16.19
CA ALA A 45 2.48 6.19 -17.64
C ALA A 45 2.82 4.77 -18.14
N ASP A 46 3.44 3.92 -17.32
CA ASP A 46 3.68 2.51 -17.64
C ASP A 46 2.42 1.63 -17.64
N GLY A 47 1.24 2.22 -17.39
CA GLY A 47 -0.05 1.53 -17.35
C GLY A 47 -0.30 0.77 -16.05
N THR A 48 0.55 0.96 -15.04
CA THR A 48 0.39 0.35 -13.72
C THR A 48 0.16 1.39 -12.64
N ALA A 49 -0.59 0.99 -11.63
CA ALA A 49 -0.54 1.59 -10.31
C ALA A 49 0.19 0.65 -9.36
N ARG A 50 0.89 1.18 -8.37
CA ARG A 50 1.68 0.37 -7.42
C ARG A 50 1.44 0.81 -6.00
N LEU A 51 1.45 -0.17 -5.11
CA LEU A 51 1.33 0.01 -3.68
C LEU A 51 2.67 -0.27 -3.03
N TRP A 52 3.07 0.59 -2.09
CA TRP A 52 4.36 0.55 -1.42
C TRP A 52 4.16 0.66 0.07
N ASP A 53 5.00 -0.04 0.82
CA ASP A 53 5.11 0.14 2.26
C ASP A 53 5.84 1.46 2.55
N ALA A 54 5.21 2.37 3.26
CA ALA A 54 5.75 3.71 3.50
C ALA A 54 7.03 3.68 4.34
N ALA A 55 7.12 2.75 5.30
CA ALA A 55 8.24 2.65 6.23
C ALA A 55 9.52 2.10 5.57
N SER A 56 9.39 1.04 4.77
CA SER A 56 10.51 0.35 4.12
C SER A 56 10.76 0.82 2.69
N GLY A 57 9.77 1.41 2.03
CA GLY A 57 9.81 1.71 0.59
C GLY A 57 9.66 0.46 -0.29
N ARG A 58 9.35 -0.71 0.28
CA ARG A 58 9.19 -1.96 -0.47
C ARG A 58 7.89 -1.94 -1.26
N GLN A 59 7.94 -2.37 -2.52
CA GLN A 59 6.73 -2.59 -3.31
C GLN A 59 5.91 -3.75 -2.71
N LEU A 60 4.67 -3.46 -2.34
CA LEU A 60 3.71 -4.44 -1.81
C LEU A 60 2.94 -5.12 -2.93
N ARG A 61 2.51 -4.35 -3.94
CA ARG A 61 1.66 -4.86 -5.01
C ARG A 61 1.75 -4.01 -6.27
N ILE A 62 1.59 -4.65 -7.42
CA ILE A 62 1.34 -3.99 -8.70
C ILE A 62 -0.12 -4.24 -9.09
N LEU A 63 -0.83 -3.18 -9.46
CA LEU A 63 -2.22 -3.19 -9.91
C LEU A 63 -2.21 -3.22 -11.44
N TYR A 64 -2.21 -4.43 -12.00
CA TYR A 64 -2.21 -4.67 -13.44
C TYR A 64 -3.61 -4.64 -14.03
N GLY A 65 -3.80 -3.90 -15.12
CA GLY A 65 -5.00 -4.03 -15.91
C GLY A 65 -5.29 -2.88 -16.87
N HIS A 66 -4.83 -1.66 -16.55
CA HIS A 66 -4.94 -0.57 -17.50
C HIS A 66 -4.07 -0.85 -18.73
N VAL A 67 -4.64 -0.66 -19.91
CA VAL A 67 -3.95 -0.91 -21.19
C VAL A 67 -3.24 0.34 -21.73
N LYS A 68 -3.43 1.47 -21.05
CA LYS A 68 -2.76 2.75 -21.28
C LYS A 68 -2.39 3.38 -19.93
N GLN A 69 -1.81 4.58 -19.98
CA GLN A 69 -1.38 5.34 -18.81
C GLN A 69 -2.46 5.45 -17.74
N VAL A 70 -2.07 5.22 -16.48
CA VAL A 70 -2.92 5.49 -15.31
C VAL A 70 -2.77 6.96 -14.96
N THR A 71 -3.88 7.70 -14.97
CA THR A 71 -3.89 9.16 -14.82
C THR A 71 -4.17 9.59 -13.39
N SER A 72 -4.90 8.78 -12.62
CA SER A 72 -5.20 9.08 -11.22
C SER A 72 -5.40 7.81 -10.41
N GLY A 73 -5.17 7.92 -9.11
CA GLY A 73 -5.37 6.87 -8.13
C GLY A 73 -5.70 7.45 -6.77
N GLN A 74 -6.68 6.88 -6.06
CA GLN A 74 -7.02 7.26 -4.69
C GLN A 74 -7.41 6.04 -3.86
N PHE A 75 -7.11 6.09 -2.57
CA PHE A 75 -7.68 5.20 -1.58
C PHE A 75 -9.11 5.63 -1.22
N SER A 76 -9.94 4.66 -0.88
CA SER A 76 -11.17 4.92 -0.14
C SER A 76 -10.83 5.48 1.26
N PRO A 77 -11.77 6.21 1.90
CA PRO A 77 -11.55 6.77 3.24
C PRO A 77 -11.21 5.73 4.32
N ASP A 78 -11.66 4.48 4.13
CA ASP A 78 -11.36 3.35 5.02
C ASP A 78 -10.05 2.61 4.65
N GLY A 79 -9.36 3.02 3.58
CA GLY A 79 -8.12 2.41 3.11
C GLY A 79 -8.27 1.03 2.45
N LYS A 80 -9.47 0.45 2.41
CA LYS A 80 -9.71 -0.95 1.98
C LYS A 80 -9.77 -1.11 0.47
N THR A 81 -10.03 -0.02 -0.25
CA THR A 81 -10.19 -0.01 -1.69
C THR A 81 -9.32 1.05 -2.33
N VAL A 82 -8.83 0.77 -3.52
CA VAL A 82 -8.17 1.75 -4.39
C VAL A 82 -9.02 1.92 -5.65
N LEU A 83 -9.25 3.17 -6.06
CA LEU A 83 -9.80 3.53 -7.36
C LEU A 83 -8.65 4.02 -8.23
N THR A 84 -8.52 3.49 -9.45
CA THR A 84 -7.62 4.02 -10.48
C THR A 84 -8.41 4.39 -11.73
N THR A 85 -7.95 5.43 -12.44
CA THR A 85 -8.49 5.81 -13.75
C THR A 85 -7.36 5.90 -14.76
N GLY A 86 -7.66 5.59 -16.02
CA GLY A 86 -6.67 5.56 -17.09
C GLY A 86 -7.13 6.25 -18.37
N THR A 87 -6.16 6.58 -19.23
CA THR A 87 -6.40 7.07 -20.60
C THR A 87 -7.00 6.00 -21.53
N ASP A 88 -7.14 4.78 -21.05
CA ASP A 88 -7.92 3.72 -21.69
C ASP A 88 -9.44 3.90 -21.55
N GLY A 89 -9.88 4.97 -20.88
CA GLY A 89 -11.29 5.29 -20.69
C GLY A 89 -11.94 4.46 -19.60
N THR A 90 -11.16 3.75 -18.78
CA THR A 90 -11.69 2.89 -17.72
C THR A 90 -11.38 3.43 -16.33
N ALA A 91 -12.28 3.13 -15.40
CA ALA A 91 -12.06 3.21 -13.97
C ALA A 91 -12.03 1.80 -13.39
N ARG A 92 -11.12 1.52 -12.46
CA ARG A 92 -10.94 0.21 -11.85
C ARG A 92 -10.91 0.31 -10.35
N LEU A 93 -11.60 -0.61 -9.68
CA LEU A 93 -11.59 -0.75 -8.22
C LEU A 93 -10.77 -1.98 -7.84
N TRP A 94 -9.88 -1.78 -6.86
CA TRP A 94 -8.97 -2.80 -6.37
C TRP A 94 -9.20 -2.98 -4.88
N ARG A 95 -9.47 -4.21 -4.46
CA ARG A 95 -9.42 -4.53 -3.02
C ARG A 95 -7.97 -4.56 -2.58
N CYS A 96 -7.67 -3.81 -1.51
CA CYS A 96 -6.37 -3.82 -0.88
C CYS A 96 -6.42 -4.56 0.45
N ASP A 97 -6.45 -5.89 0.40
CA ASP A 97 -6.40 -6.71 1.63
C ASP A 97 -5.03 -6.59 2.33
N ALA A 98 -3.99 -6.26 1.57
CA ALA A 98 -2.64 -5.98 2.08
C ALA A 98 -2.52 -4.60 2.74
N CYS A 99 -3.55 -3.77 2.66
CA CYS A 99 -3.66 -2.50 3.38
C CYS A 99 -4.39 -2.66 4.72
N ARG A 100 -4.64 -3.90 5.17
CA ARG A 100 -5.09 -4.16 6.54
C ARG A 100 -3.86 -4.26 7.42
N PRO A 101 -3.82 -3.54 8.55
CA PRO A 101 -2.71 -3.70 9.47
C PRO A 101 -2.72 -5.15 10.01
N ILE A 102 -1.52 -5.70 10.23
CA ILE A 102 -1.30 -7.13 10.52
C ILE A 102 -2.10 -7.58 11.76
N ASP A 103 -2.38 -6.66 12.67
CA ASP A 103 -3.22 -6.81 13.85
C ASP A 103 -4.69 -7.12 13.51
N GLU A 104 -5.27 -6.46 12.50
CA GLU A 104 -6.64 -6.73 12.06
C GLU A 104 -6.75 -8.12 11.40
N ILE A 105 -5.74 -8.50 10.63
CA ILE A 105 -5.63 -9.83 10.03
C ILE A 105 -5.41 -10.90 11.11
N ALA A 106 -4.53 -10.65 12.07
CA ALA A 106 -4.27 -11.55 13.18
C ALA A 106 -5.51 -11.74 14.07
N THR A 107 -6.28 -10.68 14.29
CA THR A 107 -7.55 -10.71 15.04
C THR A 107 -8.60 -11.54 14.31
N GLU A 108 -8.74 -11.38 13.00
CA GLU A 108 -9.69 -12.19 12.20
C GLU A 108 -9.28 -13.67 12.16
N VAL A 109 -7.98 -13.96 12.02
CA VAL A 109 -7.46 -15.33 12.09
C VAL A 109 -7.72 -15.94 13.47
N ALA A 110 -7.45 -15.21 14.56
CA ALA A 110 -7.72 -15.69 15.91
C ALA A 110 -9.23 -15.93 16.14
N ALA A 111 -10.09 -15.02 15.68
CA ALA A 111 -11.55 -15.14 15.79
C ALA A 111 -12.11 -16.36 15.03
N ARG A 112 -11.50 -16.70 13.89
CA ARG A 112 -11.97 -17.78 13.01
C ARG A 112 -11.39 -19.15 13.37
N VAL A 113 -10.21 -19.16 14.01
CA VAL A 113 -9.55 -20.38 14.52
C VAL A 113 -10.01 -20.72 15.95
N GLY A 114 -10.67 -19.79 16.65
CA GLY A 114 -11.24 -20.02 17.99
C GLY A 114 -10.18 -20.17 19.09
N ARG A 115 -8.93 -19.83 18.79
CA ARG A 115 -7.82 -19.79 19.76
C ARG A 115 -6.85 -18.69 19.40
N GLU A 116 -6.19 -18.14 20.41
CA GLU A 116 -5.15 -17.14 20.21
C GLU A 116 -3.92 -17.73 19.49
N LEU A 117 -3.24 -16.85 18.75
CA LEU A 117 -1.92 -17.15 18.20
C LEU A 117 -0.91 -17.22 19.35
N THR A 118 -0.19 -18.34 19.44
CA THR A 118 0.88 -18.54 20.41
C THR A 118 2.03 -17.56 20.17
N GLY A 119 2.86 -17.30 21.18
CA GLY A 119 4.05 -16.43 21.04
C GLY A 119 4.94 -16.78 19.84
N PRO A 120 5.27 -18.06 19.60
CA PRO A 120 6.01 -18.47 18.40
C PRO A 120 5.28 -18.22 17.08
N GLU A 121 3.95 -18.38 17.04
CA GLU A 121 3.13 -18.07 15.86
C GLU A 121 3.13 -16.56 15.57
N ARG A 122 2.99 -15.71 16.60
CA ARG A 122 3.07 -14.26 16.48
C ARG A 122 4.41 -13.80 15.92
N GLN A 123 5.50 -14.37 16.42
CA GLN A 123 6.85 -14.08 15.97
C GLN A 123 7.09 -14.54 14.52
N ARG A 124 6.50 -15.68 14.14
CA ARG A 124 6.55 -16.21 12.77
C ARG A 124 5.75 -15.36 11.78
N PHE A 125 4.65 -14.73 12.22
CA PHE A 125 3.76 -13.93 11.37
C PHE A 125 3.95 -12.41 11.51
N GLY A 126 4.93 -11.95 12.31
CA GLY A 126 5.23 -10.53 12.48
C GLY A 126 4.15 -9.75 13.23
N VAL A 127 3.41 -10.40 14.14
CA VAL A 127 2.36 -9.78 14.96
C VAL A 127 3.01 -9.05 16.16
N PRO A 128 2.78 -7.73 16.35
CA PRO A 128 3.36 -6.98 17.46
C PRO A 128 2.90 -7.50 18.84
N ASP A 129 3.83 -7.52 19.80
CA ASP A 129 3.54 -7.91 21.20
C ASP A 129 2.65 -6.91 21.95
N SER A 130 2.42 -5.72 21.38
CA SER A 130 1.57 -4.66 21.95
C SER A 130 0.07 -4.95 21.85
N LEU A 131 -0.34 -6.03 21.17
CA LEU A 131 -1.76 -6.40 21.11
C LEU A 131 -2.20 -7.12 22.39
N PRO A 132 -3.30 -6.67 23.02
CA PRO A 132 -3.84 -7.32 24.20
C PRO A 132 -4.17 -8.79 23.87
N ARG A 133 -3.79 -9.68 24.78
CA ARG A 133 -4.34 -11.04 24.81
C ARG A 133 -5.81 -10.88 25.21
N GLY A 134 -6.73 -11.37 24.39
CA GLY A 134 -8.14 -11.37 24.70
C GLY A 134 -8.37 -12.17 25.99
N ASN A 135 -9.33 -11.72 26.80
CA ASN A 135 -9.80 -12.46 27.97
C ASN A 135 -10.41 -13.82 27.57
#